data_AF-A0A2H0VC80-F1
#
_entry.id   AF-A0A2H0VC80-F1
#
_cell.length_a   1.000
_cell.length_b   1.000
_cell.length_c   1.000
_cell.angle_alpha   90.00
_cell.angle_beta   90.00
_cell.angle_gamma   90.00
#
_symmetry.space_group_name_H-M   'P 1'
#
loop_
_entity.id
_entity.type
_entity.pdbx_description
1 polymer ?
#
loop_
_entity_poly.entity_id
_entity_poly.type
_entity_poly.pdbx_seq_one_letter_code
_entity_poly.pdbx_strand_id
1 'polypeptide(L)'
;MHSKAFSRLKRNYLKYGEIVLVGRKPGPKSWNPPCNKIPENVEELVERLAIERPHFGPQSLADALYDNYKITKDQSTVWRIFKRPNPLNYKTPNILLI
;
A
#
# COMPACT_ATOMS: atom_id res chain seq x y z
N MET A 1 -16.00 -2.96 28.12
CA MET A 1 -16.74 -3.63 27.03
C MET A 1 -17.89 -2.72 26.60
N HIS A 2 -18.02 -2.35 25.31
CA HIS A 2 -19.08 -1.42 24.89
C HIS A 2 -20.46 -2.08 25.08
N SER A 3 -21.41 -1.40 25.73
CA SER A 3 -22.74 -1.96 26.08
C SER A 3 -23.49 -2.56 24.89
N LYS A 4 -23.33 -1.96 23.71
CA LYS A 4 -23.94 -2.42 22.45
C LYS A 4 -23.15 -3.51 21.69
N ALA A 5 -22.00 -3.96 22.20
CA ALA A 5 -21.15 -4.94 21.48
C ALA A 5 -21.89 -6.26 21.26
N PHE A 6 -22.54 -6.79 22.31
CA PHE A 6 -23.31 -8.03 22.23
C PHE A 6 -24.51 -7.92 21.28
N SER A 7 -25.24 -6.80 21.33
CA SER A 7 -26.36 -6.54 20.42
C SER A 7 -25.93 -6.48 18.94
N ARG A 8 -24.78 -5.83 18.65
CA ARG A 8 -24.20 -5.79 17.29
C ARG A 8 -23.76 -7.18 16.83
N LEU A 9 -23.17 -7.97 17.73
CA LEU A 9 -22.75 -9.34 17.43
C LEU A 9 -23.95 -10.23 17.11
N LYS A 10 -25.00 -10.22 17.94
CA LYS A 10 -26.26 -10.95 17.71
C LYS A 10 -26.90 -10.58 16.38
N ARG A 11 -27.01 -9.28 16.08
CA ARG A 11 -27.57 -8.79 14.81
C ARG A 11 -26.76 -9.29 13.60
N ASN A 12 -25.44 -9.22 13.69
CA ASN A 12 -24.57 -9.65 12.60
C ASN A 12 -24.58 -11.19 12.44
N TYR A 13 -24.63 -11.94 13.54
CA TYR A 13 -24.76 -13.41 13.52
C TYR A 13 -26.04 -13.84 12.81
N LEU A 14 -27.17 -13.22 13.11
CA LEU A 14 -28.43 -13.49 12.41
C LEU A 14 -28.38 -13.17 10.90
N LYS A 15 -27.54 -12.21 10.48
CA LYS A 15 -27.46 -11.77 9.08
C LYS A 15 -26.40 -12.53 8.25
N TYR A 16 -25.28 -12.88 8.86
CA TYR A 16 -24.10 -13.41 8.17
C TYR A 16 -23.64 -14.78 8.70
N GLY A 17 -24.27 -15.31 9.76
CA GLY A 17 -23.97 -16.61 10.35
C GLY A 17 -22.70 -16.63 11.20
N GLU A 18 -22.14 -17.83 11.34
CA GLU A 18 -20.96 -18.12 12.18
C GLU A 18 -19.70 -17.34 11.77
N ILE A 19 -19.62 -16.88 10.51
CA ILE A 19 -18.47 -16.11 9.99
C ILE A 19 -18.20 -14.79 10.73
N VAL A 20 -19.16 -14.32 11.54
CA VAL A 20 -19.03 -13.11 12.36
C VAL A 20 -18.33 -13.41 13.69
N LEU A 21 -18.37 -14.66 14.16
CA LEU A 21 -17.69 -15.08 15.37
C LEU A 21 -16.17 -15.20 15.16
N VAL A 22 -15.75 -15.38 13.91
CA VAL A 22 -14.34 -15.38 13.53
C VAL A 22 -13.84 -13.94 13.42
N GLY A 23 -12.83 -13.60 14.22
CA GLY A 23 -12.14 -12.32 14.13
C GLY A 23 -11.59 -12.10 12.72
N ARG A 24 -12.14 -11.13 12.00
CA ARG A 24 -11.63 -10.77 10.67
C ARG A 24 -10.34 -9.98 10.83
N LYS A 25 -9.36 -10.30 9.98
CA LYS A 25 -8.11 -9.52 9.92
C LYS A 25 -8.46 -8.05 9.68
N PRO A 26 -7.95 -7.11 10.50
CA PRO A 26 -8.15 -5.70 10.25
C PRO A 26 -7.50 -5.34 8.91
N GLY A 27 -8.27 -4.75 8.02
CA GLY A 27 -7.83 -4.43 6.67
C GLY A 27 -9.01 -4.10 5.75
N PRO A 28 -8.71 -3.56 4.56
CA PRO A 28 -9.73 -3.35 3.54
C PRO A 28 -10.38 -4.68 3.19
N LYS A 29 -11.72 -4.63 3.08
CA LYS A 29 -12.50 -5.81 2.71
C LYS A 29 -12.26 -6.08 1.23
N SER A 30 -12.22 -7.35 0.81
CA SER A 30 -11.95 -7.72 -0.59
C SER A 30 -12.92 -7.07 -1.58
N TRP A 31 -14.16 -6.81 -1.18
CA TRP A 31 -15.18 -6.12 -1.98
C TRP A 31 -15.15 -4.59 -1.88
N ASN A 32 -14.26 -4.03 -1.07
CA ASN A 32 -14.03 -2.59 -0.95
C ASN A 32 -12.53 -2.32 -0.80
N PRO A 33 -11.74 -2.61 -1.85
CA PRO A 33 -10.32 -2.31 -1.84
C PRO A 33 -10.14 -0.79 -1.71
N PRO A 34 -9.10 -0.31 -1.00
CA PRO A 34 -8.82 1.11 -0.96
C PRO A 34 -8.45 1.56 -2.37
N CYS A 35 -9.07 2.63 -2.86
CA CYS A 35 -8.59 3.29 -4.06
C CYS A 35 -7.15 3.75 -3.83
N ASN A 36 -6.27 3.48 -4.81
CA ASN A 36 -4.90 3.95 -4.75
C ASN A 36 -4.91 5.48 -4.83
N LYS A 37 -4.42 6.16 -3.79
CA LYS A 37 -4.40 7.62 -3.75
C LYS A 37 -3.27 8.23 -4.58
N ILE A 38 -2.37 7.39 -5.08
CA ILE A 38 -1.21 7.79 -5.85
C ILE A 38 -1.60 7.61 -7.32
N PRO A 39 -1.54 8.68 -8.14
CA PRO A 39 -1.82 8.56 -9.56
C PRO A 39 -0.73 7.72 -10.24
N GLU A 40 -1.15 6.91 -11.21
CA GLU A 40 -0.34 5.86 -11.85
C GLU A 40 0.93 6.41 -12.50
N ASN A 41 0.84 7.60 -13.10
CA ASN A 41 1.98 8.31 -13.68
C ASN A 41 3.11 8.59 -12.66
N VAL A 42 2.79 8.79 -11.38
CA VAL A 42 3.80 9.00 -10.34
C VAL A 42 4.47 7.69 -9.96
N GLU A 43 3.73 6.59 -9.94
CA GLU A 43 4.28 5.26 -9.65
C GLU A 43 5.28 4.86 -10.75
N GLU A 44 4.92 5.04 -12.02
CA GLU A 44 5.82 4.78 -13.16
C GLU A 44 7.11 5.62 -13.12
N LEU A 45 7.01 6.89 -12.71
CA LEU A 45 8.18 7.76 -12.58
C LEU A 45 9.11 7.31 -11.45
N VAL A 46 8.53 6.89 -10.31
CA VAL A 46 9.30 6.33 -9.19
C VAL A 46 10.01 5.05 -9.62
N GLU A 47 9.32 4.15 -10.31
CA GLU A 47 9.88 2.89 -10.81
C GLU A 47 11.03 3.14 -11.79
N ARG A 48 10.85 4.08 -12.73
CA ARG A 48 11.88 4.45 -13.71
C ARG A 48 13.14 5.00 -13.02
N LEU A 49 12.99 5.93 -12.09
CA LEU A 49 14.11 6.49 -11.34
C LEU A 49 14.84 5.43 -10.51
N ALA A 50 14.11 4.47 -9.95
CA ALA A 50 14.71 3.37 -9.20
C ALA A 50 15.50 2.40 -10.10
N ILE A 51 15.04 2.17 -11.33
CA ILE A 51 15.76 1.36 -12.33
C ILE A 51 17.02 2.09 -12.81
N GLU A 52 16.92 3.38 -13.09
CA GLU A 52 18.05 4.21 -13.54
C GLU A 52 19.10 4.39 -12.43
N ARG A 53 18.68 4.41 -11.16
CA ARG A 53 19.52 4.68 -9.99
C ARG A 53 19.28 3.63 -8.89
N PRO A 54 19.73 2.38 -9.07
CA PRO A 54 19.42 1.27 -8.15
C PRO A 54 20.00 1.46 -6.75
N HIS A 55 21.02 2.31 -6.60
CA HIS A 55 21.63 2.63 -5.30
C HIS A 55 20.82 3.66 -4.49
N PHE A 56 19.80 4.28 -5.07
CA PHE A 56 19.04 5.32 -4.39
C PHE A 56 18.05 4.71 -3.40
N GLY A 57 18.15 5.17 -2.15
CA GLY A 57 17.14 4.90 -1.15
C GLY A 57 15.86 5.71 -1.37
N PRO A 58 14.80 5.43 -0.59
CA PRO A 58 13.51 6.10 -0.72
C PRO A 58 13.58 7.64 -0.60
N GLN A 59 14.46 8.16 0.26
CA GLN A 59 14.68 9.60 0.40
C GLN A 59 15.31 10.19 -0.87
N SER A 60 16.40 9.61 -1.38
CA SER A 60 17.07 10.10 -2.58
C SER A 60 16.18 10.03 -3.83
N LEU A 61 15.29 9.04 -3.90
CA LEU A 61 14.27 8.96 -4.94
C LEU A 61 13.20 10.06 -4.79
N ALA A 62 12.76 10.36 -3.57
CA ALA A 62 11.83 11.45 -3.31
C ALA A 62 12.43 12.81 -3.69
N ASP A 63 13.70 13.03 -3.36
CA ASP A 63 14.45 14.23 -3.72
C ASP A 63 14.58 14.31 -5.26
N ALA A 64 14.93 13.21 -5.94
CA ALA A 64 15.01 13.16 -7.39
C ALA A 64 13.65 13.39 -8.10
N LEU A 65 12.53 12.95 -7.51
CA LEU A 65 11.18 13.24 -8.00
C LEU A 65 10.87 14.74 -7.92
N TYR A 66 11.29 15.39 -6.85
CA TYR A 66 11.11 16.82 -6.69
C TYR A 66 12.04 17.61 -7.62
N ASP A 67 13.30 17.21 -7.74
CA ASP A 67 14.28 17.95 -8.54
C ASP A 67 13.93 17.92 -10.02
N ASN A 68 13.61 16.73 -10.56
CA ASN A 68 13.36 16.53 -11.98
C ASN A 68 11.92 16.86 -12.40
N TYR A 69 10.93 16.58 -11.55
CA TYR A 69 9.51 16.66 -11.93
C TYR A 69 8.69 17.61 -11.07
N LYS A 70 9.28 18.24 -10.04
CA LYS A 70 8.58 19.09 -9.05
C LYS A 70 7.43 18.37 -8.35
N ILE A 71 7.50 17.04 -8.27
CA ILE A 71 6.50 16.20 -7.60
C ILE A 71 6.94 15.98 -6.16
N THR A 72 6.17 16.50 -5.22
CA THR A 72 6.44 16.29 -3.79
C THR A 72 5.77 15.00 -3.30
N LYS A 73 6.58 14.04 -2.87
CA LYS A 73 6.13 12.82 -2.17
C LYS A 73 7.03 12.56 -0.99
N ASP A 74 6.43 12.05 0.09
CA ASP A 74 7.19 11.64 1.26
C ASP A 74 7.95 10.33 0.99
N GLN A 75 9.12 10.17 1.60
CA GLN A 75 9.95 8.98 1.49
C GLN A 75 9.19 7.69 1.84
N SER A 76 8.26 7.73 2.80
CA SER A 76 7.45 6.56 3.16
C SER A 76 6.47 6.17 2.06
N THR A 77 6.00 7.17 1.28
CA THR A 77 5.13 6.93 0.13
C THR A 77 5.92 6.29 -1.00
N VAL A 78 7.12 6.81 -1.28
CA VAL A 78 8.06 6.23 -2.27
C VAL A 78 8.41 4.78 -1.90
N TRP A 79 8.73 4.53 -0.63
CA TRP A 79 8.98 3.18 -0.12
C TRP A 79 7.77 2.24 -0.31
N ARG A 80 6.55 2.73 -0.07
CA ARG A 80 5.33 1.93 -0.25
C ARG A 80 5.05 1.59 -1.72
N ILE A 81 5.38 2.49 -2.64
CA ILE A 81 5.33 2.20 -4.09
C ILE A 81 6.31 1.07 -4.39
N PHE A 82 7.55 1.18 -3.91
CA PHE A 82 8.60 0.19 -4.13
C PHE A 82 8.30 -1.20 -3.52
N LYS A 83 7.72 -1.24 -2.32
CA LYS A 83 7.41 -2.49 -1.60
C LYS A 83 6.07 -3.12 -1.94
N ARG A 84 5.21 -2.48 -2.74
CA ARG A 84 3.97 -3.12 -3.15
C ARG A 84 4.31 -4.30 -4.06
N PRO A 85 3.75 -5.50 -3.80
CA PRO A 85 3.79 -6.60 -4.75
C PRO A 85 2.88 -6.22 -5.92
N ASN A 86 3.41 -5.42 -6.84
CA ASN A 86 2.76 -5.17 -8.11
C ASN A 86 2.85 -6.48 -8.90
N PRO A 87 1.76 -7.06 -9.43
CA PRO A 87 1.85 -8.17 -10.36
C PRO A 87 2.73 -7.86 -11.57
N LEU A 88 3.12 -6.61 -11.85
CA LEU A 88 4.05 -6.26 -12.93
C LEU A 88 5.55 -6.28 -12.52
N ASN A 89 5.85 -6.50 -11.23
CA ASN A 89 7.20 -6.34 -10.65
C ASN A 89 8.08 -7.60 -10.69
N TYR A 90 7.93 -8.45 -11.71
CA TYR A 90 8.90 -9.55 -11.93
C TYR A 90 10.27 -9.07 -12.42
N LYS A 91 10.47 -7.75 -12.58
CA LYS A 91 11.63 -7.15 -13.24
C LYS A 91 12.51 -6.26 -12.35
N THR A 92 12.27 -6.18 -11.04
CA THR A 92 13.34 -5.72 -10.16
C THR A 92 14.26 -6.91 -9.88
N PRO A 93 15.51 -6.94 -10.38
CA PRO A 93 16.50 -7.87 -9.84
C PRO A 93 16.56 -7.65 -8.34
N ASN A 94 16.84 -8.69 -7.57
CA ASN A 94 17.17 -8.61 -6.15
C ASN A 94 18.26 -7.53 -5.94
N ILE A 95 17.86 -6.27 -5.76
CA ILE A 95 18.73 -5.22 -5.29
C ILE A 95 18.78 -5.48 -3.79
N LEU A 96 19.73 -6.36 -3.46
CA LEU A 96 20.17 -6.66 -2.11
C LEU A 96 20.50 -5.33 -1.45
N LEU A 97 19.67 -4.94 -0.48
CA LEU A 97 20.06 -3.98 0.55
C LEU A 97 21.15 -4.70 1.37
N ILE A 98 22.42 -4.44 1.03
CA ILE A 98 23.57 -4.72 1.89
C ILE A 98 23.68 -3.59 2.90
#